data_AF-A0A0B0EJQ9-F1
#
_entry.id   AF-A0A0B0EJQ9-F1
#
_cell.length_a   1.000
_cell.length_b   1.000
_cell.length_c   1.000
_cell.angle_alpha   90.00
_cell.angle_beta   90.00
_cell.angle_gamma   90.00
#
_symmetry.space_group_name_H-M   'P 1'
#
loop_
_entity.id
_entity.type
_entity.pdbx_description
1 polymer ?
#
loop_
_entity_poly.entity_id
_entity_poly.type
_entity_poly.pdbx_seq_one_letter_code
_entity_poly.pdbx_strand_id
1 'polypeptide(L)'
;MKKLKYLCLFLFLNFAISFPVTSEASQVDFGWSAPEYFLNNEGSEDERKYLIWVFSIKNTIDTEITIPVATMLSTDTDNYYAAKYIPEIAEKVSENGEKYLSSDKMKGEYGPGVTRKGIAIFEDIDPYAQKLNIFMTGLSHFFFWRWRLSDYSYKITYKRSGSKWILEEHGFSKDNSHRNHVDKFKGAQPDINYWP
;
A
#
# COMPACT_ATOMS: atom_id res chain seq x y z
N MET A 1 22.93 -26.22 51.43
CA MET A 1 22.35 -24.98 50.85
C MET A 1 23.06 -24.44 49.61
N LYS A 2 24.40 -24.51 49.48
CA LYS A 2 25.11 -23.99 48.28
C LYS A 2 24.74 -24.69 46.96
N LYS A 3 24.56 -26.03 46.96
CA LYS A 3 24.18 -26.81 45.77
C LYS A 3 22.80 -26.46 45.19
N LEU A 4 21.83 -26.09 46.05
CA LEU A 4 20.48 -25.68 45.63
C LEU A 4 20.51 -24.31 44.91
N LYS A 5 21.38 -23.39 45.35
CA LYS A 5 21.57 -22.08 44.69
C LYS A 5 22.15 -22.22 43.29
N TYR A 6 23.11 -23.12 43.08
CA TYR A 6 23.68 -23.38 41.75
C TYR A 6 22.66 -24.05 40.81
N LEU A 7 21.82 -24.95 41.32
CA LEU A 7 20.75 -25.56 40.53
C LEU A 7 19.70 -24.54 40.08
N CYS A 8 19.27 -23.64 40.97
CA CYS A 8 18.35 -22.55 40.62
C CYS A 8 18.99 -21.56 39.63
N LEU A 9 20.28 -21.25 39.77
CA LEU A 9 21.01 -20.38 38.83
C LEU A 9 21.10 -21.04 37.44
N PHE A 10 21.37 -22.34 37.37
CA PHE A 10 21.45 -23.09 36.11
C PHE A 10 20.09 -23.22 35.42
N LEU A 11 19.01 -23.37 36.20
CA LEU A 11 17.63 -23.36 35.68
C LEU A 11 17.22 -21.99 35.15
N PHE A 12 17.58 -20.90 35.85
CA PHE A 12 17.34 -19.53 35.37
C PHE A 12 18.13 -19.22 34.08
N LEU A 13 19.36 -19.72 33.97
CA LEU A 13 20.20 -19.52 32.79
C LEU A 13 19.64 -20.25 31.55
N ASN A 14 19.03 -21.42 31.72
CA ASN A 14 18.37 -22.13 30.63
C ASN A 14 17.06 -21.44 30.20
N PHE A 15 16.31 -20.85 31.14
CA PHE A 15 15.06 -20.15 30.82
C PHE A 15 15.28 -18.87 30.00
N ALA A 16 16.44 -18.22 30.15
CA ALA A 16 16.77 -17.00 29.42
C ALA A 16 17.18 -17.24 27.94
N ILE A 17 17.46 -18.48 27.55
CA ILE A 17 17.95 -18.82 26.19
C ILE A 17 16.80 -19.36 25.29
N SER A 18 15.62 -19.61 25.86
CA SER A 18 14.52 -20.29 25.14
C SER A 18 13.48 -19.36 24.50
N PHE A 19 13.64 -18.05 24.58
CA PHE A 19 12.76 -17.13 23.85
C PHE A 19 13.40 -16.80 22.51
N PRO A 20 12.95 -17.39 21.38
CA PRO A 20 13.26 -16.78 20.11
C PRO A 20 12.70 -15.36 20.17
N VAL A 21 13.60 -14.38 20.09
CA VAL A 21 13.20 -12.99 19.85
C VAL A 21 12.69 -12.96 18.41
N THR A 22 11.46 -13.40 18.21
CA THR A 22 10.71 -13.12 17.00
C THR A 22 10.37 -11.64 17.07
N SER A 23 11.31 -10.81 16.67
CA SER A 23 10.96 -9.48 16.19
C SER A 23 10.05 -9.71 14.98
N GLU A 24 8.74 -9.58 15.17
CA GLU A 24 7.77 -9.57 14.06
C GLU A 24 8.02 -8.29 13.25
N ALA A 25 9.04 -8.32 12.40
CA ALA A 25 9.20 -7.33 11.35
C ALA A 25 8.03 -7.51 10.37
N SER A 26 7.44 -6.40 9.90
CA SER A 26 6.44 -6.44 8.83
C SER A 26 6.97 -7.27 7.68
N GLN A 27 6.13 -8.18 7.14
CA GLN A 27 6.51 -9.03 6.01
C GLN A 27 6.67 -8.24 4.70
N VAL A 28 6.20 -6.99 4.70
CA VAL A 28 6.28 -6.05 3.59
C VAL A 28 6.79 -4.70 4.07
N ASP A 29 7.72 -4.13 3.32
CA ASP A 29 8.09 -2.72 3.39
C ASP A 29 7.35 -1.96 2.27
N PHE A 30 6.61 -0.92 2.66
CA PHE A 30 5.73 -0.16 1.79
C PHE A 30 6.15 1.31 1.78
N GLY A 31 6.59 1.79 0.62
CA GLY A 31 7.01 3.18 0.40
C GLY A 31 6.11 3.88 -0.62
N TRP A 32 6.03 5.20 -0.56
CA TRP A 32 5.21 6.00 -1.47
C TRP A 32 5.74 7.44 -1.62
N SER A 33 5.35 8.08 -2.73
CA SER A 33 5.62 9.51 -3.00
C SER A 33 4.49 10.40 -2.49
N ALA A 34 4.72 11.72 -2.47
CA ALA A 34 3.61 12.66 -2.47
C ALA A 34 2.89 12.60 -3.84
N PRO A 35 1.56 12.78 -3.90
CA PRO A 35 0.86 12.93 -5.16
C PRO A 35 1.26 14.23 -5.85
N GLU A 36 1.53 14.15 -7.15
CA GLU A 36 1.96 15.30 -7.96
C GLU A 36 1.11 15.43 -9.22
N TYR A 37 0.86 16.68 -9.63
CA TYR A 37 0.15 16.92 -10.86
C TYR A 37 1.11 16.91 -12.05
N PHE A 38 0.72 16.19 -13.10
CA PHE A 38 1.40 16.17 -14.39
C PHE A 38 0.48 16.74 -15.46
N LEU A 39 0.99 17.70 -16.22
CA LEU A 39 0.30 18.27 -17.37
C LEU A 39 0.82 17.59 -18.63
N ASN A 40 -0.07 16.96 -19.40
CA ASN A 40 0.26 16.44 -20.71
C ASN A 40 -0.23 17.41 -21.79
N ASN A 41 0.60 17.63 -22.81
CA ASN A 41 0.31 18.56 -23.92
C ASN A 41 0.00 19.98 -23.45
N GLU A 42 0.79 20.49 -22.49
CA GLU A 42 0.64 21.84 -21.94
C GLU A 42 0.58 22.90 -23.07
N GLY A 43 -0.48 23.72 -23.07
CA GLY A 43 -0.69 24.77 -24.08
C GLY A 43 -1.37 24.33 -25.38
N SER A 44 -1.95 23.13 -25.45
CA SER A 44 -2.79 22.68 -26.57
C SER A 44 -4.28 22.55 -26.19
N GLU A 45 -5.17 22.40 -27.18
CA GLU A 45 -6.59 22.10 -26.95
C GLU A 45 -6.82 20.74 -26.25
N ASP A 46 -5.82 19.85 -26.29
CA ASP A 46 -5.83 18.52 -25.69
C ASP A 46 -5.10 18.48 -24.33
N GLU A 47 -4.90 19.64 -23.69
CA GLU A 47 -4.25 19.71 -22.38
C GLU A 47 -5.03 18.89 -21.35
N ARG A 48 -4.35 17.91 -20.74
CA ARG A 48 -4.93 17.06 -19.69
C ARG A 48 -4.07 17.07 -18.46
N LYS A 49 -4.73 17.19 -17.31
CA LYS A 49 -4.10 17.19 -15.99
C LYS A 49 -4.32 15.86 -15.30
N TYR A 50 -3.22 15.22 -14.92
CA TYR A 50 -3.21 13.95 -14.22
C TYR A 50 -2.68 14.15 -12.81
N LEU A 51 -3.25 13.47 -11.83
CA LEU A 51 -2.64 13.31 -10.53
C LEU A 51 -1.91 11.97 -10.49
N ILE A 52 -0.61 12.02 -10.22
CA ILE A 52 0.27 10.86 -10.23
C ILE A 52 0.70 10.52 -8.81
N TRP A 53 0.70 9.24 -8.49
CA TRP A 53 1.18 8.73 -7.23
C TRP A 53 2.02 7.47 -7.45
N VAL A 54 3.27 7.51 -7.00
CA VAL A 54 4.22 6.40 -7.15
C VAL A 54 4.38 5.70 -5.81
N PHE A 55 4.49 4.37 -5.85
CA PHE A 55 4.63 3.55 -4.64
C PHE A 55 5.56 2.37 -4.87
N SER A 56 6.08 1.80 -3.79
CA SER A 56 6.95 0.62 -3.82
C SER A 56 6.53 -0.38 -2.76
N ILE A 57 6.66 -1.66 -3.11
CA ILE A 57 6.40 -2.79 -2.22
C ILE A 57 7.61 -3.70 -2.27
N LYS A 58 8.17 -4.00 -1.10
CA LYS A 58 9.30 -4.90 -0.94
C LYS A 58 8.93 -6.06 -0.01
N ASN A 59 9.20 -7.27 -0.45
CA ASN A 59 9.19 -8.43 0.45
C ASN A 59 10.44 -8.40 1.34
N THR A 60 10.24 -8.37 2.65
CA THR A 60 11.31 -8.28 3.66
C THR A 60 11.70 -9.62 4.27
N ILE A 61 10.97 -10.69 3.96
CA ILE A 61 11.20 -12.03 4.52
C ILE A 61 11.88 -12.95 3.49
N ASP A 62 12.46 -14.03 4.00
CA ASP A 62 13.24 -14.99 3.21
C ASP A 62 12.40 -16.03 2.45
N THR A 63 11.08 -15.82 2.37
CA THR A 63 10.14 -16.68 1.63
C THR A 63 9.29 -15.87 0.67
N GLU A 64 8.81 -16.51 -0.39
CA GLU A 64 7.88 -15.89 -1.33
C GLU A 64 6.53 -15.57 -0.68
N ILE A 65 5.95 -14.43 -1.04
CA ILE A 65 4.62 -13.99 -0.59
C ILE A 65 3.77 -13.54 -1.78
N THR A 66 2.46 -13.78 -1.72
CA THR A 66 1.51 -13.30 -2.74
C THR A 66 0.77 -12.08 -2.23
N ILE A 67 0.93 -10.93 -2.90
CA ILE A 67 0.37 -9.66 -2.44
C ILE A 67 -0.84 -9.26 -3.33
N PRO A 68 -2.08 -9.21 -2.79
CA PRO A 68 -3.28 -8.87 -3.56
C PRO A 68 -3.56 -7.36 -3.51
N VAL A 69 -2.71 -6.56 -4.16
CA VAL A 69 -2.76 -5.09 -4.10
C VAL A 69 -3.88 -4.50 -4.95
N ALA A 70 -4.65 -3.53 -4.42
CA ALA A 70 -5.44 -2.63 -5.24
C ALA A 70 -5.44 -1.20 -4.68
N THR A 71 -5.50 -0.21 -5.57
CA THR A 71 -5.35 1.22 -5.25
C THR A 71 -6.59 2.01 -5.67
N MET A 72 -7.02 2.93 -4.80
CA MET A 72 -8.13 3.84 -5.07
C MET A 72 -7.87 5.19 -4.40
N LEU A 73 -8.47 6.26 -4.91
CA LEU A 73 -8.42 7.59 -4.32
C LEU A 73 -9.85 8.08 -4.01
N SER A 74 -10.03 8.73 -2.86
CA SER A 74 -11.21 9.57 -2.59
C SER A 74 -10.82 10.98 -2.21
N THR A 75 -11.75 11.92 -2.38
CA THR A 75 -11.61 13.32 -1.97
C THR A 75 -12.53 13.64 -0.78
N ASP A 76 -12.37 14.82 -0.19
CA ASP A 76 -13.34 15.40 0.75
C ASP A 76 -14.63 15.90 0.08
N THR A 77 -14.71 15.82 -1.25
CA THR A 77 -15.92 16.14 -2.04
C THR A 77 -16.76 14.89 -2.36
N ASP A 78 -16.53 13.80 -1.62
CA ASP A 78 -17.21 12.50 -1.74
C ASP A 78 -17.06 11.82 -3.12
N ASN A 79 -16.08 12.26 -3.93
CA ASN A 79 -15.76 11.63 -5.21
C ASN A 79 -14.73 10.51 -5.04
N TYR A 80 -14.86 9.47 -5.88
CA TYR A 80 -14.00 8.30 -5.89
C TYR A 80 -13.37 8.12 -7.27
N TYR A 81 -12.09 7.78 -7.29
CA TYR A 81 -11.28 7.68 -8.50
C TYR A 81 -10.52 6.36 -8.51
N ALA A 82 -10.71 5.58 -9.56
CA ALA A 82 -9.95 4.35 -9.80
C ALA A 82 -8.56 4.70 -10.35
N ALA A 83 -7.54 3.99 -9.88
CA ALA A 83 -6.20 4.12 -10.41
C ALA A 83 -6.17 3.58 -11.86
N LYS A 84 -5.63 4.39 -12.78
CA LYS A 84 -5.37 4.00 -14.16
C LYS A 84 -3.87 3.82 -14.40
N TYR A 85 -3.55 3.14 -15.49
CA TYR A 85 -2.19 3.07 -16.01
C TYR A 85 -2.19 3.55 -17.47
N ILE A 86 -1.44 4.62 -17.73
CA ILE A 86 -1.28 5.21 -19.04
C ILE A 86 0.21 5.11 -19.39
N PRO A 87 0.62 4.19 -20.28
CA PRO A 87 2.03 3.91 -20.56
C PRO A 87 2.83 5.15 -20.93
N GLU A 88 2.27 6.02 -21.77
CA GLU A 88 2.91 7.25 -22.24
C GLU A 88 3.23 8.22 -21.09
N ILE A 89 2.31 8.35 -20.13
CA ILE A 89 2.51 9.21 -18.95
C ILE A 89 3.51 8.55 -17.99
N ALA A 90 3.38 7.24 -17.78
CA ALA A 90 4.30 6.49 -16.91
C ALA A 90 5.75 6.54 -17.42
N GLU A 91 5.96 6.51 -18.75
CA GLU A 91 7.27 6.65 -19.37
C GLU A 91 7.83 8.07 -19.21
N LYS A 92 7.02 9.11 -19.41
CA LYS A 92 7.44 10.52 -19.23
C LYS A 92 7.81 10.86 -17.79
N VAL A 93 7.17 10.21 -16.82
CA VAL A 93 7.34 10.47 -15.38
C VAL A 93 8.40 9.55 -14.76
N SER A 94 8.80 8.50 -15.47
CA SER A 94 9.89 7.62 -15.05
C SER A 94 11.23 8.36 -15.04
N GLU A 95 11.73 8.67 -13.85
CA GLU A 95 13.10 9.14 -13.67
C GLU A 95 14.09 8.00 -13.97
N ASN A 96 15.17 8.29 -14.72
CA ASN A 96 16.31 7.38 -14.93
C ASN A 96 15.98 5.99 -15.54
N GLY A 97 14.89 5.88 -16.29
CA GLY A 97 14.49 4.62 -16.92
C GLY A 97 13.85 3.60 -15.96
N GLU A 98 13.39 4.06 -14.79
CA GLU A 98 12.62 3.24 -13.86
C GLU A 98 11.28 2.78 -14.45
N LYS A 99 11.17 1.48 -14.73
CA LYS A 99 9.93 0.91 -15.25
C LYS A 99 8.87 0.74 -14.16
N TYR A 100 7.94 1.69 -14.08
CA TYR A 100 6.77 1.56 -13.20
C TYR A 100 5.74 0.55 -13.71
N LEU A 101 5.19 -0.23 -12.79
CA LEU A 101 4.12 -1.18 -13.02
C LEU A 101 2.75 -0.54 -12.77
N SER A 102 1.71 -1.04 -13.43
CA SER A 102 0.32 -0.71 -13.08
C SER A 102 -0.06 -1.33 -11.73
N SER A 103 -1.08 -0.79 -11.06
CA SER A 103 -1.61 -1.38 -9.83
C SER A 103 -2.00 -2.86 -9.99
N ASP A 104 -2.53 -3.27 -11.16
CA ASP A 104 -2.84 -4.68 -11.41
C ASP A 104 -1.59 -5.56 -11.55
N LYS A 105 -0.51 -5.04 -12.14
CA LYS A 105 0.77 -5.77 -12.25
C LYS A 105 1.57 -5.78 -10.95
N MET A 106 1.18 -4.98 -9.97
CA MET A 106 1.68 -5.06 -8.60
C MET A 106 1.04 -6.21 -7.81
N LYS A 107 -0.02 -6.84 -8.33
CA LYS A 107 -0.58 -8.07 -7.76
C LYS A 107 0.32 -9.27 -8.10
N GLY A 108 0.43 -10.21 -7.17
CA GLY A 108 1.04 -11.52 -7.41
C GLY A 108 2.22 -11.82 -6.49
N GLU A 109 3.10 -12.70 -6.95
CA GLU A 109 4.19 -13.27 -6.16
C GLU A 109 5.38 -12.33 -6.05
N TYR A 110 5.92 -12.18 -4.84
CA TYR A 110 7.12 -11.43 -4.52
C TYR A 110 8.11 -12.39 -3.85
N GLY A 111 9.18 -12.73 -4.59
CA GLY A 111 10.28 -13.50 -4.02
C GLY A 111 11.02 -12.74 -2.90
N PRO A 112 11.87 -13.42 -2.13
CA PRO A 112 12.64 -12.82 -1.03
C PRO A 112 13.43 -11.58 -1.46
N GLY A 113 13.29 -10.48 -0.72
CA GLY A 113 14.02 -9.23 -0.98
C GLY A 113 13.58 -8.44 -2.22
N VAL A 114 12.66 -8.98 -3.04
CA VAL A 114 12.21 -8.35 -4.30
C VAL A 114 11.46 -7.07 -3.98
N THR A 115 11.84 -5.98 -4.65
CA THR A 115 11.14 -4.70 -4.63
C THR A 115 10.51 -4.42 -5.98
N ARG A 116 9.23 -4.06 -6.01
CA ARG A 116 8.56 -3.56 -7.21
C ARG A 116 8.06 -2.14 -6.99
N LYS A 117 8.07 -1.35 -8.05
CA LYS A 117 7.56 0.03 -8.05
C LYS A 117 6.31 0.11 -8.94
N GLY A 118 5.26 0.71 -8.41
CA GLY A 118 3.99 0.93 -9.08
C GLY A 118 3.71 2.42 -9.29
N ILE A 119 2.86 2.71 -10.26
CA ILE A 119 2.33 4.04 -10.52
C ILE A 119 0.81 3.96 -10.59
N ALA A 120 0.14 4.87 -9.89
CA ALA A 120 -1.30 5.12 -9.98
C ALA A 120 -1.51 6.50 -10.61
N ILE A 121 -2.25 6.53 -11.71
CA ILE A 121 -2.59 7.77 -12.43
C ILE A 121 -4.09 8.00 -12.26
N PHE A 122 -4.46 9.21 -11.83
CA PHE A 122 -5.84 9.62 -11.68
C PHE A 122 -6.13 10.81 -12.60
N GLU A 123 -7.28 10.77 -13.26
CA GLU A 123 -7.77 11.81 -14.17
C GLU A 123 -8.90 12.59 -13.51
N ASP A 124 -9.08 13.85 -13.92
CA ASP A 124 -10.25 14.67 -13.58
C ASP A 124 -10.54 14.77 -12.08
N ILE A 125 -9.49 14.83 -11.26
CA ILE A 125 -9.61 15.06 -9.82
C ILE A 125 -10.27 16.42 -9.58
N ASP A 126 -11.27 16.44 -8.71
CA ASP A 126 -12.03 17.63 -8.37
C ASP A 126 -11.09 18.80 -7.99
N PRO A 127 -11.11 19.90 -8.75
CA PRO A 127 -10.20 21.02 -8.54
C PRO A 127 -10.45 21.76 -7.22
N TYR A 128 -11.58 21.53 -6.56
CA TYR A 128 -11.93 22.11 -5.26
C TYR A 128 -11.57 21.22 -4.08
N ALA A 129 -11.17 19.96 -4.31
CA ALA A 129 -10.76 19.05 -3.26
C ALA A 129 -9.63 19.67 -2.41
N GLN A 130 -9.81 19.62 -1.09
CA GLN A 130 -8.81 20.05 -0.10
C GLN A 130 -8.15 18.88 0.59
N LYS A 131 -8.73 17.67 0.48
CA LYS A 131 -8.13 16.44 0.99
C LYS A 131 -8.15 15.33 -0.06
N LEU A 132 -7.10 14.53 -0.06
CA LEU A 132 -7.02 13.26 -0.77
C LEU A 132 -6.84 12.14 0.23
N ASN A 133 -7.56 11.05 0.03
CA ASN A 133 -7.35 9.80 0.73
C ASN A 133 -6.98 8.75 -0.30
N ILE A 134 -5.75 8.27 -0.27
CA ILE A 134 -5.31 7.14 -1.11
C ILE A 134 -5.41 5.87 -0.28
N PHE A 135 -6.13 4.89 -0.81
CA PHE A 135 -6.35 3.60 -0.17
C PHE A 135 -5.57 2.52 -0.92
N MET A 136 -4.77 1.76 -0.17
CA MET A 136 -4.10 0.56 -0.64
C MET A 136 -4.64 -0.67 0.11
N THR A 137 -5.29 -1.56 -0.61
CA THR A 137 -5.85 -2.80 -0.06
C THR A 137 -4.87 -3.97 -0.21
N GLY A 138 -5.10 -5.06 0.51
CA GLY A 138 -4.28 -6.28 0.44
C GLY A 138 -2.96 -6.25 1.21
N LEU A 139 -2.61 -5.12 1.85
CA LEU A 139 -1.40 -5.01 2.66
C LEU A 139 -1.60 -5.46 4.12
N SER A 140 -2.81 -5.36 4.67
CA SER A 140 -3.08 -5.53 6.11
C SER A 140 -2.65 -6.89 6.68
N HIS A 141 -2.80 -7.96 5.90
CA HIS A 141 -2.40 -9.31 6.31
C HIS A 141 -0.89 -9.47 6.56
N PHE A 142 -0.06 -8.56 6.02
CA PHE A 142 1.40 -8.59 6.17
C PHE A 142 1.89 -7.79 7.39
N PHE A 143 1.02 -6.97 7.99
CA PHE A 143 1.34 -6.11 9.14
C PHE A 143 0.69 -6.56 10.45
N PHE A 144 -0.33 -7.42 10.42
CA PHE A 144 -0.99 -7.91 11.63
C PHE A 144 -1.26 -9.41 11.58
N TRP A 145 -0.80 -10.13 12.62
CA TRP A 145 -1.06 -11.57 12.82
C TRP A 145 -2.52 -11.89 13.24
N ARG A 146 -3.35 -10.89 13.60
CA ARG A 146 -4.67 -11.12 14.22
C ARG A 146 -5.86 -11.04 13.26
N TRP A 147 -6.53 -12.19 13.19
CA TRP A 147 -7.78 -12.49 12.50
C TRP A 147 -8.96 -11.70 13.06
N ARG A 148 -9.83 -11.16 12.17
CA ARG A 148 -11.33 -11.07 12.27
C ARG A 148 -12.03 -9.82 11.71
N LEU A 149 -11.35 -8.86 11.10
CA LEU A 149 -12.04 -7.60 10.75
C LEU A 149 -11.75 -7.18 9.32
N SER A 150 -12.81 -6.66 8.68
CA SER A 150 -12.91 -6.11 7.31
C SER A 150 -11.59 -5.67 6.70
N ASP A 151 -11.35 -5.98 5.41
CA ASP A 151 -10.15 -5.58 4.66
C ASP A 151 -9.68 -4.17 5.04
N TYR A 152 -8.71 -4.09 5.96
CA TYR A 152 -8.14 -2.83 6.37
C TYR A 152 -7.30 -2.31 5.21
N SER A 153 -7.79 -1.29 4.53
CA SER A 153 -6.95 -0.54 3.60
C SER A 153 -5.92 0.26 4.39
N TYR A 154 -4.69 0.26 3.91
CA TYR A 154 -3.72 1.28 4.29
C TYR A 154 -4.17 2.60 3.67
N LYS A 155 -4.56 3.56 4.50
CA LYS A 155 -5.03 4.87 4.09
C LYS A 155 -3.91 5.88 4.26
N ILE A 156 -3.68 6.70 3.23
CA ILE A 156 -2.74 7.81 3.27
C ILE A 156 -3.52 9.08 2.94
N THR A 157 -3.56 10.00 3.90
CA THR A 157 -4.31 11.25 3.79
C THR A 157 -3.37 12.39 3.50
N TYR A 158 -3.69 13.17 2.46
CA TYR A 158 -3.00 14.41 2.11
C TYR A 158 -3.94 15.58 2.22
N LYS A 159 -3.40 16.72 2.65
CA LYS A 159 -4.08 18.01 2.65
C LYS A 159 -3.47 18.92 1.60
N ARG A 160 -4.32 19.68 0.92
CA ARG A 160 -3.86 20.65 -0.07
C ARG A 160 -3.20 21.85 0.59
N SER A 161 -2.07 22.27 0.04
CA SER A 161 -1.39 23.51 0.39
C SER A 161 -0.88 24.18 -0.87
N GLY A 162 -1.68 25.12 -1.39
CA GLY A 162 -1.45 25.74 -2.70
C GLY A 162 -1.58 24.72 -3.84
N SER A 163 -0.50 24.53 -4.61
CA SER A 163 -0.42 23.56 -5.70
C SER A 163 0.06 22.17 -5.26
N LYS A 164 0.46 22.00 -4.00
CA LYS A 164 1.07 20.76 -3.48
C LYS A 164 0.15 20.02 -2.52
N TRP A 165 0.40 18.73 -2.39
CA TRP A 165 -0.24 17.84 -1.42
C TRP A 165 0.74 17.56 -0.28
N ILE A 166 0.35 17.90 0.96
CA ILE A 166 1.16 17.68 2.16
C ILE A 166 0.57 16.50 2.92
N LEU A 167 1.42 15.56 3.31
CA LEU A 167 1.02 14.41 4.13
C LEU A 167 0.40 14.91 5.45
N GLU A 168 -0.83 14.50 5.73
CA GLU A 168 -1.53 14.81 6.98
C GLU A 168 -1.42 13.64 7.95
N GLU A 169 -1.75 12.43 7.51
CA GLU A 169 -1.69 11.21 8.30
C GLU A 169 -1.61 9.97 7.39
N HIS A 170 -1.17 8.84 7.93
CA HIS A 170 -1.23 7.55 7.25
C HIS A 170 -1.30 6.40 8.24
N GLY A 171 -1.91 5.29 7.82
CA GLY A 171 -1.98 4.07 8.61
C GLY A 171 -3.12 3.16 8.18
N PHE A 172 -3.28 2.04 8.88
CA PHE A 172 -4.39 1.13 8.62
C PHE A 172 -5.70 1.73 9.12
N SER A 173 -6.66 1.84 8.21
CA SER A 173 -7.98 2.38 8.50
C SER A 173 -9.04 1.28 8.50
N LYS A 174 -10.04 1.40 9.38
CA LYS A 174 -11.30 0.61 9.37
C LYS A 174 -12.31 1.13 8.33
N ASP A 175 -11.96 2.21 7.64
CA ASP A 175 -12.80 2.86 6.65
C ASP A 175 -13.06 1.90 5.48
N ASN A 176 -14.28 1.37 5.40
CA ASN A 176 -14.74 0.44 4.38
C ASN A 176 -15.43 1.14 3.20
N SER A 177 -15.42 2.47 3.14
CA SER A 177 -16.09 3.22 2.06
C SER A 177 -15.63 2.81 0.66
N HIS A 178 -14.36 2.42 0.54
CA HIS A 178 -13.76 1.90 -0.68
C HIS A 178 -14.31 0.54 -1.14
N ARG A 179 -14.82 -0.28 -0.22
CA ARG A 179 -15.19 -1.68 -0.48
C ARG A 179 -16.40 -1.80 -1.42
N ASN A 180 -17.39 -0.93 -1.26
CA ASN A 180 -18.57 -0.88 -2.14
C ASN A 180 -18.22 -0.53 -3.59
N HIS A 181 -17.12 0.20 -3.81
CA HIS A 181 -16.68 0.58 -5.15
C HIS A 181 -15.86 -0.53 -5.80
N VAL A 182 -14.93 -1.15 -5.06
CA VAL A 182 -14.14 -2.31 -5.53
C VAL A 182 -15.04 -3.51 -5.84
N ASP A 183 -16.06 -3.78 -5.01
CA ASP A 183 -17.01 -4.88 -5.21
C ASP A 183 -17.89 -4.68 -6.46
N LYS A 184 -18.12 -3.44 -6.90
CA LYS A 184 -18.86 -3.16 -8.14
C LYS A 184 -18.10 -3.56 -9.41
N PHE A 185 -16.78 -3.74 -9.32
CA PHE A 185 -15.92 -4.20 -10.41
C PHE A 185 -15.55 -5.70 -10.30
N LYS A 186 -16.11 -6.43 -9.30
CA LYS A 186 -15.91 -7.89 -9.10
C LYS A 186 -16.64 -8.79 -10.10
N GLY A 187 -17.11 -8.27 -11.24
CA GLY A 187 -17.67 -9.10 -12.31
C GLY A 187 -16.69 -10.10 -12.95
N ALA A 188 -15.42 -10.14 -12.52
CA ALA A 188 -14.37 -10.98 -13.11
C ALA A 188 -13.28 -11.45 -12.13
N GLN A 189 -13.59 -11.75 -10.87
CA GLN A 189 -12.68 -12.56 -10.04
C GLN A 189 -13.40 -13.78 -9.46
N PRO A 190 -12.75 -14.96 -9.47
CA PRO A 190 -13.35 -16.20 -8.99
C PRO A 190 -13.65 -16.08 -7.50
N ASP A 191 -14.74 -16.72 -7.07
CA ASP A 191 -15.09 -16.90 -5.67
C ASP A 191 -13.85 -17.38 -4.92
N ILE A 192 -13.29 -16.49 -4.09
CA ILE A 192 -12.36 -16.89 -3.06
C ILE A 192 -13.23 -17.63 -2.06
N ASN A 193 -13.36 -18.94 -2.27
CA ASN A 193 -13.94 -19.86 -1.30
C ASN A 193 -13.13 -19.70 -0.01
N TYR A 194 -13.68 -18.94 0.92
CA TYR A 194 -13.38 -19.10 2.34
C TYR A 194 -13.90 -20.49 2.71
N TRP A 195 -13.05 -21.50 2.49
CA TRP A 195 -13.29 -22.85 2.97
C TRP A 195 -13.44 -22.84 4.50
N PRO A 196 -14.21 -23.80 5.06
CA PRO A 196 -14.96 -23.67 6.32
C PRO A 196 -14.11 -23.55 7.59
#